data_AF-A0A971AZ71-F1
#
_entry.id   AF-A0A971AZ71-F1
#
_cell.length_a   1.000
_cell.length_b   1.000
_cell.length_c   1.000
_cell.angle_alpha   90.00
_cell.angle_beta   90.00
_cell.angle_gamma   90.00
#
_symmetry.space_group_name_H-M   'P 1'
#
loop_
_entity.id
_entity.type
_entity.pdbx_description
1 polymer ?
#
loop_
_entity_poly.entity_id
_entity_poly.type
_entity_poly.pdbx_seq_one_letter_code
_entity_poly.pdbx_strand_id
1 'polypeptide(L)'
;MKASLSLLAQFTITYNVCMALHEVGHAVGNTLSGGRVSFISLNPFCWCWTGFASNPHPLISMWSGVGIGAVFGVLPALGFVAFRRGVPSLLHLLGIVSLAINGIYLLGSTLAGVGDGAALVRLGMPKVPLVVAGLLLMLGAAYWFIIVMPRFGMAYSASFTLRCGVLMGGVGSYLVLMMLYVAVYHRGEFATFVVFAVVGIAMLIALGAAPTLARHALVSRYGNASVSSVRWAHVLGYTVVGILIVSAELALFGL
;
A
#
# COMPACT_ATOMS: atom_id res chain seq x y z
N MET A 1 -10.09 -8.60 17.69
CA MET A 1 -11.07 -7.55 17.33
C MET A 1 -10.45 -6.14 17.30
N LYS A 2 -10.01 -5.54 18.42
CA LYS A 2 -9.45 -4.16 18.41
C LYS A 2 -8.29 -3.98 17.43
N ALA A 3 -7.33 -4.93 17.41
CA ALA A 3 -6.21 -4.91 16.48
C ALA A 3 -6.67 -4.93 15.01
N SER A 4 -7.63 -5.80 14.66
CA SER A 4 -8.21 -5.88 13.32
C SER A 4 -8.89 -4.57 12.90
N LEU A 5 -9.74 -3.99 13.75
CA LEU A 5 -10.43 -2.73 13.46
C LEU A 5 -9.44 -1.56 13.32
N SER A 6 -8.44 -1.50 14.21
CA SER A 6 -7.36 -0.51 14.12
C SER A 6 -6.56 -0.66 12.82
N LEU A 7 -6.29 -1.90 12.39
CA LEU A 7 -5.56 -2.17 11.17
C LEU A 7 -6.39 -1.81 9.93
N LEU A 8 -7.69 -2.12 9.91
CA LEU A 8 -8.61 -1.70 8.84
C LEU A 8 -8.61 -0.17 8.68
N ALA A 9 -8.78 0.55 9.80
CA ALA A 9 -8.82 2.01 9.79
C ALA A 9 -7.49 2.62 9.33
N GLN A 10 -6.37 2.13 9.86
CA GLN A 10 -5.05 2.60 9.43
C GLN A 10 -4.78 2.24 7.96
N PHE A 11 -5.12 1.02 7.52
CA PHE A 11 -4.93 0.60 6.13
C PHE A 11 -5.73 1.48 5.17
N THR A 12 -6.98 1.79 5.51
CA THR A 12 -7.83 2.72 4.75
C THR A 12 -7.14 4.08 4.57
N ILE A 13 -6.59 4.65 5.64
CA ILE A 13 -5.86 5.92 5.55
C ILE A 13 -4.61 5.76 4.68
N THR A 14 -3.78 4.76 4.98
CA THR A 14 -2.46 4.63 4.34
C THR A 14 -2.53 4.20 2.88
N TYR A 15 -3.52 3.40 2.51
CA TYR A 15 -3.78 3.02 1.12
C TYR A 15 -4.12 4.25 0.28
N ASN A 16 -5.10 5.04 0.72
CA ASN A 16 -5.54 6.23 0.00
C ASN A 16 -4.45 7.31 -0.06
N VAL A 17 -3.73 7.55 1.05
CA VAL A 17 -2.56 8.45 1.04
C VAL A 17 -1.47 7.93 0.10
N CYS A 18 -1.20 6.63 0.07
CA CYS A 18 -0.24 6.05 -0.86
C CYS A 18 -0.66 6.26 -2.33
N MET A 19 -1.93 6.02 -2.65
CA MET A 19 -2.46 6.24 -4.00
C MET A 19 -2.35 7.71 -4.40
N ALA A 20 -2.71 8.63 -3.50
CA ALA A 20 -2.53 10.06 -3.73
C ALA A 20 -1.06 10.45 -3.96
N LEU A 21 -0.13 9.93 -3.16
CA LEU A 21 1.31 10.19 -3.34
C LEU A 21 1.85 9.62 -4.65
N HIS A 22 1.34 8.47 -5.09
CA HIS A 22 1.69 7.86 -6.36
C HIS A 22 1.25 8.75 -7.54
N GLU A 23 -0.02 9.18 -7.57
CA GLU A 23 -0.51 10.07 -8.63
C GLU A 23 0.16 11.46 -8.60
N VAL A 24 0.36 12.02 -7.41
CA VAL A 24 1.14 13.25 -7.26
C VAL A 24 2.58 13.05 -7.77
N GLY A 25 3.15 11.86 -7.62
CA GLY A 25 4.44 11.51 -8.19
C GLY A 25 4.46 11.65 -9.71
N HIS A 26 3.45 11.09 -10.39
CA HIS A 26 3.28 11.29 -11.84
C HIS A 26 3.18 12.76 -12.22
N ALA A 27 2.32 13.51 -11.51
CA ALA A 27 2.10 14.93 -11.74
C ALA A 27 3.39 15.77 -11.57
N VAL A 28 4.14 15.51 -10.50
CA VAL A 28 5.41 16.18 -10.20
C VAL A 28 6.46 15.86 -11.27
N GLY A 29 6.63 14.58 -11.61
CA GLY A 29 7.57 14.16 -12.65
C GLY A 29 7.26 14.78 -14.02
N ASN A 30 5.99 14.84 -14.39
CA ASN A 30 5.55 15.50 -15.61
C ASN A 30 5.82 17.00 -15.58
N THR A 31 5.48 17.68 -14.48
CA THR A 31 5.68 19.13 -14.34
C THR A 31 7.16 19.52 -14.37
N LEU A 32 8.00 18.77 -13.64
CA LEU A 32 9.45 19.00 -13.60
C LEU A 32 10.15 18.74 -14.94
N SER A 33 9.54 17.92 -15.79
CA SER A 33 10.02 17.69 -17.16
C SER A 33 9.40 18.63 -18.20
N GLY A 34 8.68 19.67 -17.77
CA GLY A 34 8.10 20.67 -18.68
C GLY A 34 6.75 20.29 -19.28
N GLY A 35 6.13 19.22 -18.79
CA GLY A 35 4.75 18.85 -19.11
C GLY A 35 3.72 19.66 -18.33
N ARG A 36 2.45 19.45 -18.65
CA ARG A 36 1.30 20.01 -17.92
C ARG A 36 0.33 18.92 -17.52
N VAL A 37 -0.03 18.90 -16.25
CA VAL A 37 -1.05 18.00 -15.70
C VAL A 37 -2.42 18.59 -15.99
N SER A 38 -3.33 17.77 -16.52
CA SER A 38 -4.71 18.18 -16.75
C SER A 38 -5.56 17.94 -15.51
N PHE A 39 -5.44 16.76 -14.90
CA PHE A 39 -6.19 16.38 -13.71
C PHE A 39 -5.53 15.18 -13.01
N ILE A 40 -5.90 14.97 -11.75
CA ILE A 40 -5.61 13.77 -10.97
C ILE A 40 -6.96 13.19 -10.56
N SER A 41 -7.15 11.89 -10.76
CA SER A 41 -8.34 11.15 -10.34
C SER A 41 -7.96 10.16 -9.25
N LEU A 42 -8.61 10.26 -8.09
CA LEU A 42 -8.41 9.34 -6.97
C LEU A 42 -9.69 8.55 -6.72
N ASN A 43 -9.57 7.24 -6.49
CA ASN A 43 -10.70 6.42 -6.11
C ASN A 43 -10.29 5.46 -4.97
N PRO A 44 -11.02 5.45 -3.84
CA PRO A 44 -10.62 4.62 -2.70
C PRO A 44 -10.72 3.13 -2.98
N PHE A 45 -11.53 2.74 -3.96
CA PHE A 45 -11.92 1.36 -4.22
C PHE A 45 -11.74 0.94 -5.68
N CYS A 46 -11.03 1.75 -6.48
CA CYS A 46 -10.78 1.48 -7.90
C CYS A 46 -9.42 2.06 -8.29
N TRP A 47 -9.15 2.13 -9.60
CA TRP A 47 -7.92 2.72 -10.12
C TRP A 47 -7.88 4.23 -9.87
N CYS A 48 -6.70 4.72 -9.52
CA CYS A 48 -6.36 6.13 -9.61
C CYS A 48 -5.55 6.34 -10.89
N TRP A 49 -5.58 7.56 -11.43
CA TRP A 49 -4.74 7.91 -12.57
C TRP A 49 -4.53 9.43 -12.69
N THR A 50 -3.46 9.80 -13.36
CA THR A 50 -3.11 11.18 -13.67
C THR A 50 -3.26 11.44 -15.16
N GLY A 51 -4.07 12.44 -15.52
CA GLY A 51 -4.23 12.91 -16.89
C GLY A 51 -3.25 14.03 -17.22
N PHE A 52 -2.59 13.95 -18.38
CA PHE A 52 -1.65 14.98 -18.84
C PHE A 52 -2.21 15.75 -20.04
N ALA A 53 -2.15 17.08 -19.99
CA ALA A 53 -2.42 17.94 -21.15
C ALA A 53 -1.22 17.99 -22.11
N SER A 54 -0.01 17.80 -21.58
CA SER A 54 1.21 17.57 -22.34
C SER A 54 2.19 16.75 -21.49
N ASN A 55 2.90 15.83 -22.13
CA ASN A 55 3.89 14.96 -21.49
C ASN A 55 5.12 14.79 -22.39
N PRO A 56 6.06 15.75 -22.38
CA PRO A 56 7.24 15.72 -23.25
C PRO A 56 8.22 14.58 -22.89
N HIS A 57 8.20 14.12 -21.64
CA HIS A 57 9.09 13.07 -21.15
C HIS A 57 8.32 11.98 -20.39
N PRO A 58 7.57 11.13 -21.12
CA PRO A 58 6.67 10.15 -20.52
C PRO A 58 7.38 9.16 -19.60
N LEU A 59 8.63 8.78 -19.90
CA LEU A 59 9.44 7.92 -19.03
C LEU A 59 9.65 8.53 -17.64
N ILE A 60 9.93 9.84 -17.55
CA ILE A 60 10.14 10.53 -16.27
C ILE A 60 8.82 10.56 -15.50
N SER A 61 7.72 10.95 -16.15
CA SER A 61 6.42 11.01 -15.49
C SER A 61 5.99 9.63 -14.95
N MET A 62 6.13 8.55 -15.73
CA MET A 62 5.73 7.20 -15.34
C MET A 62 6.57 6.66 -14.17
N TRP A 63 7.90 6.82 -14.22
CA TRP A 63 8.76 6.41 -13.11
C TRP A 63 8.52 7.22 -11.84
N SER A 64 8.13 8.49 -11.98
CA SER A 64 7.94 9.38 -10.83
C SER A 64 6.77 8.94 -9.96
N GLY A 65 5.73 8.30 -10.51
CA GLY A 65 4.64 7.76 -9.68
C GLY A 65 5.14 6.70 -8.69
N VAL A 66 5.84 5.69 -9.22
CA VAL A 66 6.46 4.62 -8.42
C VAL A 66 7.53 5.17 -7.48
N GLY A 67 8.44 5.99 -8.00
CA GLY A 67 9.60 6.51 -7.27
C GLY A 67 9.20 7.44 -6.12
N ILE A 68 8.42 8.48 -6.41
CA ILE A 68 7.95 9.45 -5.41
C ILE A 68 6.99 8.77 -4.44
N GLY A 69 6.05 7.97 -4.93
CA GLY A 69 5.10 7.22 -4.08
C GLY A 69 5.81 6.33 -3.06
N ALA A 70 6.84 5.58 -3.49
CA ALA A 70 7.62 4.74 -2.58
C ALA A 70 8.48 5.57 -1.60
N VAL A 71 9.21 6.57 -2.09
CA VAL A 71 10.12 7.39 -1.26
C VAL A 71 9.35 8.17 -0.19
N PHE A 72 8.29 8.87 -0.56
CA PHE A 72 7.52 9.69 0.39
C PHE A 72 6.74 8.85 1.40
N GLY A 73 6.40 7.60 1.08
CA GLY A 73 5.85 6.67 2.07
C GLY A 73 6.88 6.22 3.11
N VAL A 74 8.12 5.98 2.69
CA VAL A 74 9.19 5.42 3.53
C VAL A 74 9.85 6.49 4.42
N LEU A 75 10.10 7.69 3.88
CA LEU A 75 10.84 8.76 4.55
C LEU A 75 10.30 9.15 5.93
N PRO A 76 8.98 9.29 6.16
CA PRO A 76 8.46 9.65 7.47
C PRO A 76 8.88 8.66 8.55
N ALA A 77 8.82 7.36 8.28
CA ALA A 77 9.20 6.36 9.27
C ALA A 77 10.72 6.32 9.50
N LEU A 78 11.54 6.53 8.46
CA LEU A 78 12.99 6.66 8.61
C LEU A 78 13.38 7.89 9.43
N GLY A 79 12.68 9.02 9.23
CA GLY A 79 12.89 10.23 10.01
C GLY A 79 12.67 10.00 11.50
N PHE A 80 11.58 9.33 11.89
CA PHE A 80 11.32 9.03 13.30
C PHE A 80 12.35 8.08 13.93
N VAL A 81 12.87 7.12 13.15
CA VAL A 81 13.99 6.27 13.59
C VAL A 81 15.25 7.11 13.83
N ALA A 82 15.57 8.03 12.91
CA ALA A 82 16.73 8.90 13.02
C ALA A 82 16.66 9.82 14.26
N PHE A 83 15.46 10.30 14.61
CA PHE A 83 15.24 11.16 15.79
C PHE A 83 14.99 10.38 17.09
N ARG A 84 15.19 9.05 17.11
CA ARG A 84 14.96 8.17 18.28
C ARG A 84 13.57 8.32 18.91
N ARG A 85 12.59 8.77 18.14
CA ARG A 85 11.20 8.88 18.60
C ARG A 85 10.48 7.57 18.34
N GLY A 86 9.51 7.24 19.19
CA GLY A 86 8.59 6.16 18.90
C GLY A 86 7.84 6.48 17.61
N VAL A 87 8.10 5.72 16.54
CA VAL A 87 7.38 5.85 15.27
C VAL A 87 5.94 5.38 15.48
N PRO A 88 4.92 6.20 15.18
CA PRO A 88 3.52 5.78 15.20
C PRO A 88 3.29 4.60 14.24
N SER A 89 2.41 3.67 14.62
CA SER A 89 2.08 2.50 13.78
C SER A 89 1.58 2.90 12.39
N LEU A 90 0.86 4.03 12.30
CA LEU A 90 0.36 4.58 11.05
C LEU A 90 1.49 4.92 10.06
N LEU A 91 2.60 5.49 10.52
CA LEU A 91 3.73 5.83 9.63
C LEU A 91 4.49 4.60 9.16
N HIS A 92 4.62 3.58 10.03
CA HIS A 92 5.14 2.29 9.58
C HIS A 92 4.24 1.66 8.52
N LEU A 93 2.92 1.67 8.74
CA LEU A 93 1.98 1.12 7.77
C LEU A 93 2.02 1.90 6.46
N LEU A 94 2.17 3.23 6.50
CA LEU A 94 2.31 4.05 5.30
C LEU A 94 3.51 3.61 4.48
N GLY A 95 4.69 3.48 5.10
CA GLY A 95 5.89 3.00 4.40
C GLY A 95 5.72 1.58 3.83
N ILE A 96 5.10 0.68 4.59
CA ILE A 96 4.85 -0.70 4.16
C ILE A 96 3.87 -0.74 2.97
N VAL A 97 2.76 -0.03 3.07
CA VAL A 97 1.73 0.02 2.02
C VAL A 97 2.29 0.71 0.77
N SER A 98 3.06 1.79 0.93
CA SER A 98 3.74 2.44 -0.19
C SER A 98 4.71 1.52 -0.91
N LEU A 99 5.56 0.79 -0.21
CA LEU A 99 6.44 -0.20 -0.85
C LEU A 99 5.63 -1.32 -1.51
N ALA A 100 4.61 -1.85 -0.84
CA ALA A 100 3.83 -2.97 -1.34
C ALA A 100 3.03 -2.60 -2.61
N ILE A 101 2.28 -1.49 -2.59
CA ILE A 101 1.42 -1.07 -3.71
C ILE A 101 2.27 -0.67 -4.91
N ASN A 102 3.32 0.14 -4.73
CA ASN A 102 4.22 0.51 -5.83
C ASN A 102 4.97 -0.72 -6.39
N GLY A 103 5.31 -1.68 -5.52
CA GLY A 103 5.88 -2.95 -5.93
C GLY A 103 4.90 -3.81 -6.75
N ILE A 104 3.64 -3.92 -6.31
CA ILE A 104 2.57 -4.63 -7.03
C ILE A 104 2.26 -3.97 -8.37
N TYR A 105 2.21 -2.63 -8.42
CA TYR A 105 2.03 -1.91 -9.68
C TYR A 105 3.18 -2.18 -10.61
N LEU A 106 4.43 -2.01 -10.18
CA LEU A 106 5.56 -2.24 -11.06
C LEU A 106 5.66 -3.70 -11.53
N LEU A 107 5.52 -4.68 -10.62
CA LEU A 107 5.62 -6.10 -10.93
C LEU A 107 4.39 -6.60 -11.72
N GLY A 108 3.21 -6.47 -11.12
CA GLY A 108 1.96 -7.05 -11.64
C GLY A 108 1.56 -6.42 -12.96
N SER A 109 1.66 -5.10 -13.09
CA SER A 109 1.26 -4.40 -14.31
C SER A 109 2.26 -4.64 -15.47
N THR A 110 3.56 -4.82 -15.17
CA THR A 110 4.55 -5.26 -16.17
C THR A 110 4.24 -6.67 -16.71
N LEU A 111 3.86 -7.60 -15.82
CA LEU A 111 3.54 -8.98 -16.21
C LEU A 111 2.20 -9.08 -16.94
N ALA A 112 1.19 -8.35 -16.46
CA ALA A 112 -0.16 -8.35 -17.03
C ALA A 112 -0.30 -7.49 -18.31
N GLY A 113 0.68 -6.63 -18.61
CA GLY A 113 0.62 -5.78 -19.80
C GLY A 113 -0.36 -4.60 -19.67
N VAL A 114 -0.72 -4.21 -18.46
CA VAL A 114 -1.60 -3.07 -18.14
C VAL A 114 -0.89 -2.04 -17.25
N GLY A 115 -1.49 -0.88 -17.01
CA GLY A 115 -0.97 0.13 -16.07
C GLY A 115 0.45 0.65 -16.36
N ASP A 116 1.11 1.14 -15.30
CA ASP A 116 2.42 1.80 -15.35
C ASP A 116 3.55 0.95 -15.90
N GLY A 117 3.67 -0.28 -15.42
CA GLY A 117 4.71 -1.22 -15.83
C GLY A 117 4.61 -1.50 -17.33
N ALA A 118 3.40 -1.70 -17.85
CA ALA A 118 3.21 -1.84 -19.28
C ALA A 118 3.46 -0.54 -20.05
N ALA A 119 3.12 0.62 -19.48
CA ALA A 119 3.45 1.91 -20.08
C ALA A 119 4.97 2.10 -20.19
N LEU A 120 5.72 1.78 -19.14
CA LEU A 120 7.18 1.81 -19.13
C LEU A 120 7.78 0.86 -20.19
N VAL A 121 7.25 -0.35 -20.32
CA VAL A 121 7.68 -1.30 -21.38
C VAL A 121 7.40 -0.75 -22.78
N ARG A 122 6.22 -0.16 -23.02
CA ARG A 122 5.88 0.48 -24.30
C ARG A 122 6.78 1.66 -24.63
N LEU A 123 7.32 2.34 -23.61
CA LEU A 123 8.30 3.41 -23.74
C LEU A 123 9.75 2.91 -23.89
N GLY A 124 9.96 1.59 -24.04
CA GLY A 124 11.27 1.00 -24.32
C GLY A 124 12.00 0.45 -23.10
N MET A 125 11.42 0.47 -21.90
CA MET A 125 12.05 -0.13 -20.72
C MET A 125 12.05 -1.66 -20.81
N PRO A 126 13.19 -2.33 -20.55
CA PRO A 126 13.22 -3.79 -20.48
C PRO A 126 12.37 -4.30 -19.31
N LYS A 127 11.61 -5.38 -19.53
CA LYS A 127 10.69 -5.97 -18.53
C LYS A 127 11.41 -6.45 -17.26
N VAL A 128 12.59 -7.06 -17.42
CA VAL A 128 13.29 -7.74 -16.32
C VAL A 128 13.65 -6.79 -15.18
N PRO A 129 14.29 -5.62 -15.42
CA PRO A 129 14.53 -4.64 -14.34
C PRO A 129 13.26 -4.17 -13.62
N LEU A 130 12.13 -3.98 -14.33
CA LEU A 130 10.87 -3.57 -13.72
C LEU A 130 10.33 -4.66 -12.78
N VAL A 131 10.34 -5.92 -13.24
CA VAL A 131 9.94 -7.09 -12.43
C VAL A 131 10.83 -7.21 -11.18
N VAL A 132 12.15 -7.09 -11.33
CA VAL A 132 13.10 -7.17 -10.21
C VAL A 132 12.86 -6.02 -9.22
N ALA A 133 12.71 -4.79 -9.70
CA ALA A 133 12.44 -3.64 -8.85
C ALA A 133 11.12 -3.80 -8.08
N GLY A 134 10.05 -4.22 -8.76
CA GLY A 134 8.75 -4.46 -8.12
C GLY A 134 8.82 -5.55 -7.05
N LEU A 135 9.52 -6.65 -7.33
CA LEU A 135 9.76 -7.71 -6.36
C LEU A 135 10.56 -7.22 -5.14
N LEU A 136 11.61 -6.44 -5.35
CA LEU A 136 12.42 -5.88 -4.25
C LEU A 136 11.60 -4.96 -3.35
N LEU A 137 10.71 -4.12 -3.92
CA LEU A 137 9.80 -3.28 -3.14
C LEU A 137 8.84 -4.13 -2.30
N MET A 138 8.23 -5.16 -2.88
CA MET A 138 7.33 -6.07 -2.16
C MET A 138 8.04 -6.85 -1.05
N LEU A 139 9.25 -7.34 -1.30
CA LEU A 139 10.07 -8.02 -0.29
C LEU A 139 10.47 -7.07 0.84
N GLY A 140 10.82 -5.82 0.51
CA GLY A 140 11.08 -4.77 1.48
C GLY A 140 9.87 -4.47 2.36
N ALA A 141 8.68 -4.37 1.77
CA ALA A 141 7.43 -4.19 2.50
C ALA A 141 7.15 -5.36 3.46
N ALA A 142 7.29 -6.60 2.98
CA ALA A 142 7.08 -7.80 3.78
C ALA A 142 8.08 -7.90 4.94
N TYR A 143 9.36 -7.70 4.66
CA TYR A 143 10.42 -7.70 5.66
C TYR A 143 10.17 -6.65 6.75
N TRP A 144 9.83 -5.41 6.34
CA TRP A 144 9.52 -4.35 7.28
C TRP A 144 8.29 -4.69 8.11
N PHE A 145 7.21 -5.14 7.48
CA PHE A 145 6.00 -5.54 8.18
C PHE A 145 6.29 -6.59 9.26
N ILE A 146 7.07 -7.62 8.95
CA ILE A 146 7.46 -8.66 9.91
C ILE A 146 8.12 -8.02 11.13
N ILE A 147 9.08 -7.11 10.95
CA ILE A 147 9.81 -6.44 12.05
C ILE A 147 8.88 -5.58 12.93
N VAL A 148 7.92 -4.89 12.34
CA VAL A 148 7.05 -3.95 13.07
C VAL A 148 5.69 -4.52 13.43
N MET A 149 5.43 -5.79 13.10
CA MET A 149 4.17 -6.48 13.35
C MET A 149 3.65 -6.33 14.81
N PRO A 150 4.50 -6.39 15.87
CA PRO A 150 4.07 -6.14 17.25
C PRO A 150 3.43 -4.76 17.48
N ARG A 151 3.77 -3.76 16.67
CA ARG A 151 3.17 -2.41 16.74
C ARG A 151 1.71 -2.40 16.31
N PHE A 152 1.26 -3.41 15.58
CA PHE A 152 -0.13 -3.60 15.18
C PHE A 152 -0.90 -4.52 16.14
N GLY A 153 -0.35 -4.80 17.33
CA GLY A 153 -0.98 -5.63 18.36
C GLY A 153 -0.84 -7.13 18.12
N MET A 154 0.11 -7.54 17.27
CA MET A 154 0.37 -8.96 16.94
C MET A 154 1.75 -9.38 17.45
N ALA A 155 1.77 -10.12 18.55
CA ALA A 155 3.00 -10.69 19.09
C ALA A 155 3.63 -11.72 18.11
N TYR A 156 4.96 -11.83 18.10
CA TYR A 156 5.64 -12.90 17.35
C TYR A 156 5.24 -14.29 17.83
N SER A 157 5.02 -14.45 19.14
CA SER A 157 4.56 -15.69 19.77
C SER A 157 3.08 -15.99 19.59
N ALA A 158 2.30 -15.08 18.97
CA ALA A 158 0.89 -15.35 18.68
C ALA A 158 0.74 -16.59 17.79
N SER A 159 -0.42 -17.25 17.84
CA SER A 159 -0.71 -18.32 16.90
C SER A 159 -0.83 -17.78 15.47
N PHE A 160 -0.54 -18.62 14.48
CA PHE A 160 -0.75 -18.32 13.06
C PHE A 160 -2.18 -17.84 12.80
N THR A 161 -3.17 -18.55 13.33
CA THR A 161 -4.59 -18.21 13.20
C THR A 161 -4.92 -16.83 13.74
N LEU A 162 -4.34 -16.42 14.88
CA LEU A 162 -4.57 -15.07 15.43
C LEU A 162 -4.00 -13.99 14.51
N ARG A 163 -2.78 -14.17 14.01
CA ARG A 163 -2.15 -13.20 13.09
C ARG A 163 -2.94 -13.08 11.78
N CYS A 164 -3.31 -14.21 11.18
CA CYS A 164 -4.16 -14.23 10.00
C CYS A 164 -5.53 -13.59 10.28
N GLY A 165 -6.16 -13.87 11.43
CA GLY A 165 -7.43 -13.24 11.80
C GLY A 165 -7.34 -11.72 11.94
N VAL A 166 -6.23 -11.19 12.46
CA VAL A 166 -5.99 -9.74 12.51
C VAL A 166 -5.78 -9.16 11.12
N LEU A 167 -4.93 -9.78 10.30
CA LEU A 167 -4.65 -9.35 8.92
C LEU A 167 -5.91 -9.38 8.03
N MET A 168 -6.67 -10.47 8.08
CA MET A 168 -7.90 -10.64 7.32
C MET A 168 -9.00 -9.68 7.81
N GLY A 169 -9.17 -9.52 9.13
CA GLY A 169 -10.13 -8.55 9.65
C GLY A 169 -9.74 -7.09 9.39
N GLY A 170 -8.45 -6.81 9.18
CA GLY A 170 -7.93 -5.50 8.82
C GLY A 170 -7.95 -5.25 7.31
N VAL A 171 -6.92 -5.77 6.62
CA VAL A 171 -6.71 -5.57 5.18
C VAL A 171 -7.69 -6.38 4.35
N GLY A 172 -7.99 -7.63 4.74
CA GLY A 172 -8.95 -8.47 4.01
C GLY A 172 -10.34 -7.84 3.91
N SER A 173 -10.83 -7.22 5.00
CA SER A 173 -12.09 -6.46 4.99
C SER A 173 -12.07 -5.31 3.98
N TYR A 174 -10.95 -4.58 3.84
CA TYR A 174 -10.81 -3.54 2.83
C TYR A 174 -10.88 -4.09 1.41
N LEU A 175 -10.23 -5.22 1.15
CA LEU A 175 -10.29 -5.91 -0.16
C LEU A 175 -11.73 -6.32 -0.50
N VAL A 176 -12.52 -6.77 0.48
CA VAL A 176 -13.94 -7.08 0.29
C VAL A 176 -14.73 -5.81 -0.06
N LEU A 177 -14.52 -4.69 0.65
CA LEU A 177 -15.19 -3.43 0.33
C LEU A 177 -14.88 -2.96 -1.09
N MET A 178 -13.61 -3.05 -1.49
CA MET A 178 -13.16 -2.74 -2.83
C MET A 178 -13.84 -3.63 -3.89
N MET A 179 -13.91 -4.95 -3.66
CA MET A 179 -14.63 -5.86 -4.55
C MET A 179 -16.12 -5.53 -4.67
N LEU A 180 -16.78 -5.21 -3.56
CA LEU A 180 -18.19 -4.82 -3.57
C LEU A 180 -18.42 -3.54 -4.37
N TYR A 181 -17.56 -2.54 -4.19
CA TYR A 181 -17.61 -1.30 -4.96
C TYR A 181 -17.45 -1.57 -6.46
N VAL A 182 -16.43 -2.32 -6.85
CA VAL A 182 -16.17 -2.67 -8.27
C VAL A 182 -17.31 -3.49 -8.86
N ALA A 183 -17.91 -4.42 -8.10
CA ALA A 183 -19.06 -5.20 -8.54
C ALA A 183 -20.29 -4.32 -8.85
N VAL A 184 -20.46 -3.21 -8.12
CA VAL A 184 -21.59 -2.29 -8.30
C VAL A 184 -21.31 -1.30 -9.43
N TYR A 185 -20.16 -0.61 -9.39
CA TYR A 185 -19.87 0.56 -10.23
C TYR A 185 -18.95 0.27 -11.43
N HIS A 186 -18.11 -0.78 -11.36
CA HIS A 186 -17.08 -1.08 -12.37
C HIS A 186 -17.11 -2.56 -12.81
N ARG A 187 -18.30 -3.06 -13.17
CA ARG A 187 -18.53 -4.49 -13.48
C ARG A 187 -17.57 -5.09 -14.51
N GLY A 188 -17.13 -4.29 -15.49
CA GLY A 188 -16.17 -4.73 -16.52
C GLY A 188 -14.79 -5.10 -15.96
N GLU A 189 -14.43 -4.60 -14.78
CA GLU A 189 -13.14 -4.83 -14.14
C GLU A 189 -13.21 -5.82 -12.97
N PHE A 190 -14.42 -6.33 -12.66
CA PHE A 190 -14.65 -7.18 -11.51
C PHE A 190 -13.74 -8.40 -11.47
N ALA A 191 -13.53 -9.08 -12.60
CA ALA A 191 -12.63 -10.23 -12.69
C ALA A 191 -11.18 -9.87 -12.30
N THR A 192 -10.69 -8.72 -12.75
CA THR A 192 -9.34 -8.21 -12.41
C THR A 192 -9.23 -7.98 -10.90
N PHE A 193 -10.24 -7.36 -10.29
CA PHE A 193 -10.25 -7.12 -8.84
C PHE A 193 -10.43 -8.39 -8.01
N VAL A 194 -11.11 -9.42 -8.53
CA VAL A 194 -11.16 -10.75 -7.90
C VAL A 194 -9.76 -11.35 -7.86
N VAL A 195 -9.01 -11.32 -8.97
CA VAL A 195 -7.63 -11.81 -9.02
C VAL A 195 -6.75 -11.02 -8.03
N PHE A 196 -6.87 -9.69 -8.01
CA PHE A 196 -6.17 -8.83 -7.07
C PHE A 196 -6.47 -9.21 -5.62
N ALA A 197 -7.75 -9.41 -5.27
CA ALA A 197 -8.16 -9.80 -3.93
C ALA A 197 -7.64 -11.19 -3.53
N VAL A 198 -7.67 -12.17 -4.44
CA VAL A 198 -7.13 -13.52 -4.20
C VAL A 198 -5.63 -13.47 -3.92
N VAL A 199 -4.88 -12.74 -4.75
CA VAL A 199 -3.42 -12.54 -4.56
C VAL A 199 -3.16 -11.81 -3.24
N GLY A 200 -3.92 -10.75 -2.94
CA GLY A 200 -3.83 -10.02 -1.69
C GLY A 200 -4.06 -10.93 -0.47
N ILE A 201 -5.10 -11.76 -0.50
CA ILE A 201 -5.39 -12.73 0.57
C ILE A 201 -4.25 -13.74 0.73
N ALA A 202 -3.72 -14.28 -0.36
CA ALA A 202 -2.59 -15.19 -0.32
C ALA A 202 -1.35 -14.53 0.32
N MET A 203 -1.08 -13.26 -0.01
CA MET A 203 -0.01 -12.48 0.63
C MET A 203 -0.25 -12.26 2.13
N LEU A 204 -1.48 -11.97 2.56
CA LEU A 204 -1.82 -11.83 3.98
C LEU A 204 -1.61 -13.14 4.75
N ILE A 205 -1.96 -14.27 4.15
CA ILE A 205 -1.69 -15.60 4.72
C ILE A 205 -0.19 -15.83 4.85
N ALA A 206 0.59 -15.54 3.80
CA ALA A 206 2.04 -15.68 3.82
C ALA A 206 2.69 -14.80 4.91
N LEU A 207 2.24 -13.55 5.06
CA LEU A 207 2.69 -12.63 6.12
C LEU A 207 2.34 -13.16 7.52
N GLY A 208 1.15 -13.76 7.69
CA GLY A 208 0.76 -14.40 8.95
C GLY A 208 1.62 -15.62 9.30
N ALA A 209 2.11 -16.36 8.30
CA ALA A 209 3.00 -17.51 8.48
C ALA A 209 4.47 -17.11 8.69
N ALA A 210 4.90 -15.98 8.13
CA ALA A 210 6.30 -15.58 8.09
C ALA A 210 7.01 -15.57 9.46
N PRO A 211 6.43 -15.06 10.57
CA PRO A 211 7.07 -15.12 11.89
C PRO A 211 7.34 -16.55 12.39
N THR A 212 6.50 -17.52 12.04
CA THR A 212 6.70 -18.93 12.40
C THR A 212 7.82 -19.55 11.57
N LEU A 213 7.94 -19.16 10.30
CA LEU A 213 8.96 -19.67 9.37
C LEU A 213 10.33 -19.01 9.56
N ALA A 214 10.37 -17.75 9.99
CA ALA A 214 11.57 -16.92 10.06
C ALA A 214 12.65 -17.40 11.06
N ARG A 215 12.42 -18.51 11.78
CA ARG A 215 13.28 -19.07 12.83
C ARG A 215 13.66 -18.05 13.91
N HIS A 216 14.28 -18.55 14.97
CA HIS A 216 14.63 -17.80 16.18
C HIS A 216 15.47 -16.52 15.95
N ALA A 217 16.10 -16.32 14.79
CA ALA A 217 17.09 -15.25 14.54
C ALA A 217 16.49 -13.84 14.37
N LEU A 218 15.38 -13.72 13.61
CA LEU A 218 14.68 -12.42 13.50
C LEU A 218 13.96 -12.09 14.80
N VAL A 219 13.32 -13.10 15.40
CA VAL A 219 12.65 -12.97 16.69
C VAL A 219 13.65 -12.73 17.82
N SER A 220 14.88 -13.26 17.79
CA SER A 220 15.88 -12.94 18.82
C SER A 220 16.41 -11.52 18.69
N ARG A 221 16.58 -11.04 17.44
CA ARG A 221 17.08 -9.68 17.18
C ARG A 221 16.06 -8.59 17.50
N TYR A 222 14.77 -8.86 17.30
CA TYR A 222 13.70 -7.88 17.46
C TYR A 222 12.63 -8.26 18.50
N GLY A 223 12.80 -9.39 19.20
CA GLY A 223 11.80 -9.96 20.13
C GLY A 223 11.53 -9.15 21.37
N ASN A 224 12.38 -8.16 21.67
CA ASN A 224 12.15 -7.17 22.71
C ASN A 224 11.22 -6.04 22.28
N ALA A 225 10.71 -6.04 21.03
CA ALA A 225 9.72 -5.07 20.60
C ALA A 225 8.43 -5.27 21.41
N SER A 226 8.10 -4.27 22.24
CA SER A 226 6.86 -4.28 23.02
C SER A 226 5.65 -4.31 22.10
N VAL A 227 4.75 -5.27 22.35
CA VAL A 227 3.46 -5.34 21.66
C VAL A 227 2.67 -4.09 22.04
N SER A 228 2.24 -3.32 21.04
CA SER A 228 1.49 -2.10 21.32
C SER A 228 0.08 -2.44 21.79
N SER A 229 -0.35 -1.82 22.90
CA SER A 229 -1.74 -1.95 23.36
C SER A 229 -2.65 -1.11 22.46
N VAL A 230 -3.46 -1.78 21.65
CA VAL A 230 -4.43 -1.10 20.78
C VAL A 230 -5.60 -0.57 21.63
N ARG A 231 -5.64 0.75 21.82
CA ARG A 231 -6.67 1.45 22.58
C ARG A 231 -7.86 1.82 21.68
N TRP A 232 -9.07 1.82 22.23
CA TRP A 232 -10.28 2.20 21.49
C TRP A 232 -10.22 3.63 20.95
N ALA A 233 -9.59 4.56 21.68
CA ALA A 233 -9.38 5.93 21.19
C ALA A 233 -8.61 5.97 19.86
N HIS A 234 -7.60 5.11 19.67
CA HIS A 234 -6.88 5.01 18.40
C HIS A 234 -7.78 4.43 17.29
N VAL A 235 -8.53 3.36 17.60
CA VAL A 235 -9.47 2.75 16.64
C VAL A 235 -10.48 3.80 16.16
N LEU A 236 -11.12 4.52 17.07
CA LEU A 236 -12.13 5.54 16.74
C LEU A 236 -11.50 6.71 15.96
N GLY A 237 -10.36 7.22 16.41
CA GLY A 237 -9.66 8.31 15.73
C GLY A 237 -9.29 7.96 14.29
N TYR A 238 -8.65 6.81 14.07
CA TYR A 238 -8.32 6.35 12.71
C TYR A 238 -9.57 6.05 11.88
N THR A 239 -10.64 5.51 12.49
CA THR A 239 -11.88 5.21 11.75
C THR A 239 -12.52 6.49 11.24
N VAL A 240 -12.62 7.53 12.08
CA VAL A 240 -13.15 8.84 11.67
C VAL A 240 -12.32 9.43 10.53
N VAL A 241 -10.99 9.44 10.66
CA VAL A 241 -10.12 9.96 9.59
C VAL A 241 -10.24 9.15 8.31
N GLY A 242 -10.26 7.82 8.39
CA GLY A 242 -10.44 6.94 7.23
C GLY A 242 -11.77 7.17 6.51
N ILE A 243 -12.87 7.30 7.26
CA ILE A 243 -14.19 7.62 6.69
C ILE A 243 -14.18 8.98 6.01
N LEU A 244 -13.57 10.01 6.64
CA LEU A 244 -13.48 11.34 6.05
C LEU A 244 -12.69 11.34 4.73
N ILE A 245 -11.56 10.63 4.66
CA ILE A 245 -10.77 10.49 3.43
C ILE A 245 -11.60 9.81 2.34
N VAL A 246 -12.16 8.63 2.62
CA VAL A 246 -12.96 7.88 1.65
C VAL A 246 -14.17 8.69 1.17
N SER A 247 -14.86 9.39 2.08
CA SER A 247 -16.02 10.22 1.73
C SER A 247 -15.62 11.41 0.88
N ALA A 248 -14.48 12.05 1.18
CA ALA A 248 -13.97 13.16 0.39
C ALA A 248 -13.55 12.71 -1.02
N GLU A 249 -12.85 11.58 -1.14
CA GLU A 249 -12.47 11.04 -2.45
C GLU A 249 -13.70 10.66 -3.28
N LEU A 250 -14.68 9.99 -2.68
CA LEU A 250 -15.94 9.70 -3.36
C LEU A 250 -16.70 10.98 -3.74
N ALA A 251 -16.74 12.01 -2.89
CA ALA A 251 -17.46 13.24 -3.24
C ALA A 251 -16.77 14.06 -4.35
N LEU A 252 -15.44 14.03 -4.41
CA LEU A 252 -14.65 14.83 -5.35
C LEU A 252 -14.43 14.12 -6.70
N PHE A 253 -14.31 12.80 -6.66
CA PHE A 253 -13.90 11.99 -7.82
C PHE A 253 -14.87 10.84 -8.12
N GLY A 254 -15.80 10.54 -7.21
CA GLY A 254 -16.71 9.40 -7.29
C GLY A 254 -18.15 9.77 -7.65
N LEU A 255 -18.45 9.66 -8.93
CA LEU A 255 -19.48 8.79 -9.53
C LEU A 255 -19.11 8.58 -11.00
#